data_AF-A0A940PWW7-F1
#
_entry.id   AF-A0A940PWW7-F1
#
_cell.length_a   1.000
_cell.length_b   1.000
_cell.length_c   1.000
_cell.angle_alpha   90.00
_cell.angle_beta   90.00
_cell.angle_gamma   90.00
#
_symmetry.space_group_name_H-M   'P 1'
#
loop_
_entity.id
_entity.type
_entity.pdbx_description
1 polymer ?
#
loop_
_entity_poly.entity_id
_entity_poly.type
_entity_poly.pdbx_seq_one_letter_code
_entity_poly.pdbx_strand_id
1 'polypeptide(L)' 'MSIRFDYYSLYLLKFLQDTGNDLKNDEEFINSRADLAAEEYEDMRRDGASVSMAQESAMAVLLEGF' A
#
# COMPACT_ATOMS: atom_id res chain seq x y z
N MET A 1 -14.33 -0.26 -10.25
CA MET A 1 -14.28 -1.24 -9.14
C MET A 1 -13.85 -0.41 -7.96
N SER A 2 -14.66 -0.20 -6.93
CA SER A 2 -14.37 0.81 -5.90
C SER A 2 -13.07 0.54 -5.13
N ILE A 3 -12.42 1.61 -4.65
CA ILE A 3 -11.29 1.52 -3.72
C ILE A 3 -11.69 0.66 -2.51
N ARG A 4 -10.86 -0.31 -2.15
CA ARG A 4 -11.12 -1.18 -1.02
C ARG A 4 -10.90 -0.46 0.30
N PHE A 5 -11.69 -0.85 1.31
CA PHE A 5 -11.60 -0.28 2.65
C PHE A 5 -10.65 -1.11 3.52
N ASP A 6 -9.39 -1.20 3.09
CA ASP A 6 -8.29 -1.82 3.82
C ASP A 6 -7.18 -0.80 4.13
N TYR A 7 -6.27 -1.16 5.03
CA TYR A 7 -5.26 -0.23 5.55
C TYR A 7 -4.41 0.39 4.44
N TYR A 8 -3.86 -0.43 3.54
CA TYR A 8 -2.95 0.04 2.51
C TYR A 8 -3.66 0.85 1.42
N SER A 9 -4.88 0.47 1.04
CA SER A 9 -5.69 1.23 0.07
C SER A 9 -6.04 2.62 0.59
N LEU A 10 -6.48 2.70 1.85
CA LEU A 10 -6.84 3.98 2.49
C LEU A 10 -5.61 4.86 2.76
N TYR A 11 -4.50 4.25 3.15
CA TYR A 11 -3.23 4.96 3.32
C TYR A 11 -2.78 5.60 2.01
N LEU A 12 -2.72 4.81 0.93
CA LEU A 12 -2.27 5.30 -0.37
C LEU A 12 -3.22 6.36 -0.94
N LEU A 13 -4.54 6.14 -0.83
CA LEU A 13 -5.51 7.16 -1.22
C LEU A 13 -5.28 8.48 -0.49
N LYS A 14 -5.08 8.44 0.83
CA LYS A 14 -4.84 9.66 1.62
C LYS A 14 -3.54 10.34 1.20
N PHE A 15 -2.48 9.57 0.99
CA PHE A 15 -1.20 10.10 0.51
C PHE A 15 -1.31 10.78 -0.86
N LEU A 16 -2.00 10.16 -1.82
CA LEU A 16 -2.21 10.73 -3.16
C LEU A 16 -3.09 11.99 -3.12
N GLN A 17 -4.07 12.03 -2.22
CA GLN A 17 -4.89 13.23 -1.98
C GLN A 17 -4.04 14.37 -1.40
N ASP A 18 -3.18 14.09 -0.42
CA ASP A 18 -2.34 15.09 0.24
C ASP A 18 -1.26 15.67 -0.67
N THR A 19 -0.76 14.85 -1.60
CA THR A 19 0.23 15.26 -2.61
C THR A 19 -0.39 15.87 -3.86
N GLY A 20 -1.73 15.83 -3.99
CA GLY A 20 -2.44 16.29 -5.17
C GLY A 20 -2.26 15.39 -6.40
N ASN A 21 -1.65 14.22 -6.25
CA ASN A 21 -1.32 13.30 -7.34
C ASN A 21 -2.59 12.82 -8.09
N ASP A 22 -2.53 12.73 -9.42
CA ASP A 22 -3.69 12.37 -10.25
C ASP A 22 -4.12 10.91 -10.13
N LEU A 23 -3.22 10.04 -9.68
CA LEU A 23 -3.51 8.63 -9.39
C LEU A 23 -4.54 8.45 -8.26
N LYS A 24 -4.89 9.52 -7.50
CA LYS A 24 -5.95 9.48 -6.48
C LYS A 24 -7.32 9.03 -7.00
N ASN A 25 -7.56 9.15 -8.32
CA ASN A 25 -8.81 8.74 -8.97
C ASN A 25 -8.71 7.37 -9.67
N ASP A 26 -7.52 6.75 -9.65
CA ASP A 26 -7.27 5.46 -10.27
C ASP A 26 -7.50 4.33 -9.25
N GLU A 27 -8.74 3.85 -9.19
CA GLU A 27 -9.15 2.82 -8.23
C GLU A 27 -8.39 1.51 -8.42
N GLU A 28 -8.07 1.14 -9.67
CA GLU A 28 -7.35 -0.09 -10.01
C GLU A 28 -5.87 0.01 -9.60
N PHE A 29 -5.24 1.16 -9.84
CA PHE A 29 -3.90 1.43 -9.35
C PHE A 29 -3.82 1.35 -7.82
N ILE A 30 -4.75 2.00 -7.10
CA ILE A 30 -4.73 2.02 -5.64
C ILE A 30 -4.90 0.61 -5.07
N ASN A 31 -5.88 -0.13 -5.58
CA ASN A 31 -6.15 -1.49 -5.11
C ASN A 31 -4.98 -2.44 -5.43
N SER A 32 -4.44 -2.41 -6.64
CA SER A 32 -3.32 -3.29 -7.01
C SER A 32 -2.04 -2.96 -6.21
N ARG A 33 -1.76 -1.68 -5.98
CA ARG A 33 -0.61 -1.27 -5.17
C ARG A 33 -0.77 -1.65 -3.69
N ALA A 34 -2.00 -1.56 -3.17
CA ALA A 34 -2.31 -2.02 -1.82
C ALA A 34 -2.20 -3.55 -1.67
N ASP A 35 -2.58 -4.32 -2.69
CA ASP A 35 -2.42 -5.77 -2.69
C ASP A 35 -0.94 -6.16 -2.62
N LEU A 36 -0.07 -5.51 -3.40
CA LEU A 36 1.37 -5.75 -3.37
C LEU A 36 1.98 -5.44 -1.99
N ALA A 37 1.56 -4.35 -1.36
CA ALA A 37 2.02 -4.02 0.00
C ALA A 37 1.53 -5.03 1.05
N ALA A 38 0.30 -5.53 0.92
CA ALA A 38 -0.23 -6.56 1.79
C ALA A 38 0.52 -7.89 1.62
N GLU A 39 0.79 -8.29 0.37
CA GLU A 39 1.55 -9.50 0.04
C GLU A 39 2.97 -9.44 0.64
N GLU A 40 3.69 -8.34 0.45
CA GLU A 40 5.03 -8.14 1.03
C GLU A 40 5.01 -8.25 2.55
N TYR A 41 4.01 -7.62 3.21
CA TYR A 41 3.85 -7.73 4.66
C TYR A 41 3.65 -9.19 5.09
N GLU A 42 2.75 -9.90 4.42
CA GLU A 42 2.43 -11.29 4.76
C GLU A 42 3.61 -12.23 4.54
N ASP A 43 4.35 -12.06 3.44
CA ASP A 43 5.54 -12.84 3.12
C ASP A 43 6.65 -12.61 4.14
N MET A 44 6.95 -11.36 4.48
CA MET A 44 7.93 -11.07 5.53
C MET A 44 7.52 -11.63 6.90
N ARG A 45 6.23 -11.57 7.24
CA ARG A 45 5.73 -12.16 8.48
C ARG A 45 5.84 -13.68 8.46
N ARG A 46 5.63 -14.31 7.31
CA ARG A 46 5.82 -15.76 7.11
C ARG A 46 7.28 -16.17 7.30
N ASP A 47 8.20 -15.31 6.91
CA ASP A 47 9.66 -15.52 7.04
C ASP A 47 10.22 -15.14 8.43
N GLY A 48 9.36 -14.75 9.37
CA GLY A 48 9.74 -14.48 10.76
C GLY A 48 10.22 -13.06 11.03
N ALA A 49 10.05 -12.13 10.10
CA ALA A 49 10.34 -10.73 10.34
C ALA A 49 9.47 -10.16 11.47
N SER A 50 9.99 -9.17 12.20
CA SER A 50 9.17 -8.44 13.17
C SER A 50 8.04 -7.68 12.46
N VAL A 51 7.00 -7.30 13.21
CA VAL A 51 5.91 -6.47 12.67
C VAL A 51 6.44 -5.16 12.08
N SER A 52 7.42 -4.52 12.74
CA SER A 52 7.99 -3.26 12.26
C SER A 52 8.76 -3.44 10.95
N MET A 53 9.53 -4.52 10.81
CA MET A 53 10.27 -4.81 9.57
C MET A 53 9.33 -5.10 8.40
N ALA A 54 8.31 -5.93 8.63
CA ALA A 54 7.30 -6.23 7.61
C ALA A 54 6.55 -4.95 7.19
N GLN A 55 6.19 -4.10 8.16
CA GLN A 55 5.53 -2.83 7.87
C GLN A 55 6.43 -1.89 7.06
N GLU A 56 7.70 -1.76 7.43
CA GLU A 56 8.65 -0.90 6.72
C GLU A 56 8.80 -1.32 5.25
N SER A 57 8.95 -2.62 4.97
CA SER A 57 9.04 -3.12 3.59
C SER A 57 7.75 -2.92 2.81
N ALA A 58 6.60 -3.26 3.40
CA ALA A 58 5.31 -3.03 2.77
C ALA A 58 5.08 -1.54 2.43
N MET A 59 5.57 -0.62 3.26
CA MET A 59 5.50 0.81 2.99
C MET A 59 6.43 1.25 1.87
N ALA A 60 7.63 0.66 1.79
CA ALA A 60 8.51 0.87 0.64
C ALA A 60 7.85 0.41 -0.67
N VAL A 61 7.19 -0.75 -0.67
CA VAL A 61 6.42 -1.24 -1.84
C VAL A 61 5.24 -0.32 -2.17
N LEU A 62 4.48 0.12 -1.16
CA LEU A 62 3.29 0.95 -1.37
C LEU A 62 3.63 2.31 -1.98
N LEU A 63 4.73 2.93 -1.54
CA LEU A 63 5.12 4.29 -1.89
C LEU A 63 6.22 4.36 -2.95
N GLU A 64 6.55 3.22 -3.56
CA GLU A 64 7.54 3.17 -4.62
C GLU A 64 7.17 4.10 -5.79
N GLY A 65 8.06 5.04 -6.10
CA GLY A 65 7.91 6.00 -7.19
C GLY A 65 7.28 7.35 -6.80
N PHE A 66 7.09 7.61 -5.50
CA PHE A 66 6.64 8.90 -4.97
C PHE A 66 7.69 9.60 -4.09
#